data_AF-A0A2N7B300-F1
#
_entry.id   AF-A0A2N7B300-F1
#
_cell.length_a   1.000
_cell.length_b   1.000
_cell.length_c   1.000
_cell.angle_alpha   90.00
_cell.angle_beta   90.00
_cell.angle_gamma   90.00
#
_symmetry.space_group_name_H-M   'P 1'
#
loop_
_entity.id
_entity.type
_entity.pdbx_description
1 polymer ?
#
loop_
_entity_poly.entity_id
_entity_poly.type
_entity_poly.pdbx_seq_one_letter_code
_entity_poly.pdbx_strand_id
1 'polypeptide(L)'
;EASQESVAWLLRALPNTQDTKKYDYDSLDYSLLNFVNRADVESVSKLVEGIDLLLHRQPIVESSFYELSKQYGWLVNVSIKAIEKLIINRHPAALTSASLFALTLIPIYYRFGNSPSWSPNHNLSTLIPEWRELNHALFWKHIEETRKSNERHERKPLTNFWQVTGLNEYWKFTEKDFHRVLNDISLRLLLDDQLVALSLAFYLYTQNDRPSNWLNELKKAIVHQPALTAKLDGLLNPPPPSEEWIKLIESEEQWKREAEEEENKRQQEHADDIGWLK
;
A
#
# COMPACT_ATOMS: atom_id res chain seq x y z
N GLU A 1 -9.63 -8.12 -31.97
CA GLU A 1 -8.89 -6.93 -31.52
C GLU A 1 -9.21 -6.68 -30.06
N ALA A 2 -8.28 -6.17 -29.26
CA ALA A 2 -8.55 -5.87 -27.86
C ALA A 2 -9.33 -4.54 -27.76
N SER A 3 -10.61 -4.60 -28.09
CA SER A 3 -11.55 -3.48 -28.13
C SER A 3 -12.45 -3.44 -26.89
N GLN A 4 -13.17 -2.33 -26.70
CA GLN A 4 -14.15 -2.19 -25.61
C GLN A 4 -15.25 -3.27 -25.65
N GLU A 5 -15.65 -3.73 -26.84
CA GLU A 5 -16.59 -4.84 -27.00
C GLU A 5 -16.00 -6.16 -26.48
N SER A 6 -14.69 -6.37 -26.69
CA SER A 6 -13.98 -7.54 -26.17
C SER A 6 -13.88 -7.49 -24.64
N VAL A 7 -13.68 -6.31 -24.05
CA VAL A 7 -13.75 -6.10 -22.59
C VAL A 7 -15.14 -6.43 -22.06
N ALA A 8 -16.19 -5.90 -22.69
CA ALA A 8 -17.58 -6.16 -22.28
C ALA A 8 -17.97 -7.64 -22.42
N TRP A 9 -17.43 -8.33 -23.42
CA TRP A 9 -17.59 -9.78 -23.54
C TRP A 9 -16.83 -10.53 -22.44
N LEU A 10 -15.57 -10.18 -22.21
CA LEU A 10 -14.73 -10.78 -21.15
C LEU A 10 -15.39 -10.65 -19.77
N LEU A 11 -15.83 -9.45 -19.39
CA LEU A 11 -16.48 -9.20 -18.10
C LEU A 11 -17.79 -9.97 -17.92
N ARG A 12 -18.48 -10.33 -19.01
CA ARG A 12 -19.65 -11.21 -18.97
C ARG A 12 -19.28 -12.69 -18.90
N ALA A 13 -18.12 -13.08 -19.41
CA ALA A 13 -17.63 -14.46 -19.41
C ALA A 13 -16.96 -14.84 -18.09
N LEU A 14 -16.20 -13.93 -17.47
CA LEU A 14 -15.46 -14.16 -16.21
C LEU A 14 -16.33 -14.70 -15.05
N PRO A 15 -17.58 -14.25 -14.83
CA PRO A 15 -18.48 -14.84 -13.85
C PRO A 15 -18.74 -16.35 -14.01
N ASN A 16 -18.60 -16.87 -15.23
CA ASN A 16 -18.91 -18.25 -15.57
C ASN A 16 -17.68 -19.16 -15.58
N THR A 17 -16.48 -18.61 -15.34
CA THR A 17 -15.26 -19.43 -15.25
C THR A 17 -15.26 -20.18 -13.92
N GLN A 18 -15.15 -21.51 -13.99
CA GLN A 18 -15.02 -22.35 -12.78
C GLN A 18 -13.72 -22.04 -12.05
N ASP A 19 -13.75 -22.24 -10.73
CA ASP A 19 -12.65 -22.03 -9.80
C ASP A 19 -11.34 -22.55 -10.41
N THR A 20 -10.40 -21.65 -10.67
CA THR A 20 -9.10 -22.03 -11.20
C THR A 20 -8.43 -22.92 -10.17
N LYS A 21 -8.17 -24.18 -10.54
CA LYS A 21 -7.55 -25.13 -9.60
C LYS A 21 -6.15 -24.62 -9.29
N LYS A 22 -5.89 -24.43 -8.00
CA LYS A 22 -4.66 -23.90 -7.34
C LYS A 22 -3.29 -24.39 -7.86
N TYR A 23 -3.25 -25.36 -8.78
CA TYR A 23 -2.03 -25.99 -9.30
C TYR A 23 -2.02 -26.21 -10.83
N ASP A 24 -3.05 -25.76 -11.56
CA ASP A 24 -2.96 -25.74 -13.01
C ASP A 24 -2.25 -24.44 -13.42
N TYR A 25 -1.33 -24.52 -14.37
CA TYR A 25 -0.65 -23.34 -14.88
C TYR A 25 -1.71 -22.52 -15.66
N ASP A 26 -2.43 -21.63 -14.98
CA ASP A 26 -3.70 -21.10 -15.46
C ASP A 26 -3.51 -20.31 -16.76
N SER A 27 -3.87 -20.95 -17.88
CA SER A 27 -3.87 -20.35 -19.21
C SER A 27 -4.73 -19.09 -19.28
N LEU A 28 -5.69 -18.92 -18.37
CA LEU A 28 -6.58 -17.76 -18.32
C LEU A 28 -5.88 -16.51 -17.80
N ASP A 29 -5.12 -16.61 -16.70
CA ASP A 29 -4.34 -15.51 -16.13
C ASP A 29 -3.38 -14.94 -17.18
N TYR A 30 -2.59 -15.82 -17.80
CA TYR A 30 -1.68 -15.44 -18.88
C TYR A 30 -2.40 -14.82 -20.08
N SER A 31 -3.57 -15.34 -20.45
CA SER A 31 -4.36 -14.79 -21.56
C SER A 31 -4.90 -13.39 -21.25
N LEU A 32 -5.34 -13.15 -20.01
CA LEU A 32 -5.82 -11.85 -19.56
C LEU A 32 -4.69 -10.84 -19.45
N LEU A 33 -3.51 -11.24 -18.96
CA LEU A 33 -2.33 -10.38 -18.95
C LEU A 33 -1.89 -10.00 -20.37
N ASN A 34 -1.87 -10.98 -21.29
CA ASN A 34 -1.60 -10.71 -22.71
C ASN A 34 -2.69 -9.85 -23.36
N PHE A 35 -3.94 -9.94 -22.90
CA PHE A 35 -5.00 -9.03 -23.33
C PHE A 35 -4.72 -7.61 -22.85
N VAL A 36 -4.42 -7.40 -21.56
CA VAL A 36 -4.08 -6.09 -20.98
C VAL A 36 -2.92 -5.43 -21.73
N ASN A 37 -1.88 -6.19 -22.05
CA ASN A 37 -0.72 -5.69 -22.79
C ASN A 37 -1.10 -5.14 -24.17
N ARG A 38 -2.02 -5.80 -24.87
CA ARG A 38 -2.44 -5.44 -26.25
C ARG A 38 -3.61 -4.45 -26.31
N ALA A 39 -4.45 -4.38 -25.29
CA ALA A 39 -5.61 -3.50 -25.23
C ALA A 39 -5.23 -2.02 -25.26
N ASP A 40 -6.07 -1.15 -25.80
CA ASP A 40 -5.90 0.29 -25.65
C ASP A 40 -6.19 0.74 -24.19
N VAL A 41 -5.75 1.94 -23.82
CA VAL A 41 -5.83 2.45 -22.45
C VAL A 41 -7.28 2.60 -21.96
N GLU A 42 -8.21 2.95 -22.85
CA GLU A 42 -9.64 3.08 -22.51
C GLU A 42 -10.27 1.72 -22.23
N SER A 43 -9.94 0.72 -23.05
CA SER A 43 -10.35 -0.67 -22.81
C SER A 43 -9.80 -1.20 -21.49
N VAL A 44 -8.53 -0.89 -21.15
CA VAL A 44 -7.92 -1.26 -19.87
C VAL A 44 -8.63 -0.57 -18.70
N SER A 45 -9.00 0.71 -18.84
CA SER A 45 -9.77 1.44 -17.83
C SER A 45 -11.09 0.72 -17.49
N LYS A 46 -11.87 0.37 -18.51
CA LYS A 46 -13.14 -0.35 -18.33
C LYS A 46 -12.95 -1.74 -17.73
N LEU A 47 -11.85 -2.40 -18.06
CA LEU A 47 -11.52 -3.70 -17.49
C LEU A 47 -11.26 -3.61 -15.98
N VAL A 48 -10.52 -2.58 -15.52
CA VAL A 48 -10.26 -2.37 -14.07
C VAL A 48 -11.56 -2.18 -13.31
N GLU A 49 -12.47 -1.34 -13.81
CA GLU A 49 -13.79 -1.13 -13.17
C GLU A 49 -14.61 -2.42 -13.10
N GLY A 50 -14.61 -3.22 -14.16
CA GLY A 50 -15.33 -4.49 -14.18
C GLY A 50 -14.72 -5.55 -13.25
N ILE A 51 -13.39 -5.61 -13.15
CA ILE A 51 -12.70 -6.52 -12.23
C ILE A 51 -12.99 -6.13 -10.78
N ASP A 52 -13.02 -4.84 -10.45
CA ASP A 52 -13.34 -4.36 -9.10
C ASP A 52 -14.68 -4.90 -8.59
N LEU A 53 -15.71 -4.94 -9.44
CA LEU A 53 -17.01 -5.53 -9.11
C LEU A 53 -16.92 -7.03 -8.80
N LEU A 54 -16.04 -7.76 -9.48
CA LEU A 54 -15.82 -9.18 -9.24
C LEU A 54 -15.03 -9.42 -7.95
N LEU A 55 -14.04 -8.57 -7.66
CA LEU A 55 -13.25 -8.63 -6.42
C LEU A 55 -14.12 -8.44 -5.16
N HIS A 56 -15.21 -7.68 -5.26
CA HIS A 56 -16.17 -7.47 -4.17
C HIS A 56 -17.29 -8.52 -4.12
N ARG A 57 -17.30 -9.51 -5.01
CA ARG A 57 -18.40 -10.47 -5.11
C ARG A 57 -18.32 -11.55 -4.03
N GLN A 58 -19.45 -11.80 -3.36
CA GLN A 58 -19.57 -12.89 -2.39
C GLN A 58 -19.37 -14.28 -3.05
N PRO A 59 -18.78 -15.27 -2.34
CA PRO A 59 -18.34 -15.21 -0.94
C PRO A 59 -16.99 -14.50 -0.75
N ILE A 60 -16.90 -13.62 0.24
CA ILE A 60 -15.67 -12.86 0.56
C ILE A 60 -14.80 -13.65 1.57
N VAL A 61 -13.48 -13.61 1.40
CA VAL A 61 -12.49 -13.89 2.45
C VAL A 61 -12.51 -12.70 3.39
N GLU A 62 -13.11 -12.87 4.56
CA GLU A 62 -13.07 -11.86 5.61
C GLU A 62 -11.86 -12.14 6.50
N SER A 63 -10.83 -11.32 6.37
CA SER A 63 -9.63 -11.33 7.20
C SER A 63 -9.45 -9.95 7.81
N SER A 64 -8.83 -9.88 9.00
CA SER A 64 -8.43 -8.60 9.60
C SER A 64 -7.57 -7.73 8.67
N PHE A 65 -6.94 -8.34 7.67
CA PHE A 65 -6.04 -7.66 6.73
C PHE A 65 -6.70 -7.32 5.38
N TYR A 66 -7.63 -8.11 4.86
CA TYR A 66 -8.28 -7.84 3.56
C TYR A 66 -9.66 -8.49 3.43
N GLU A 67 -10.47 -7.91 2.53
CA GLU A 67 -11.76 -8.41 2.10
C GLU A 67 -11.79 -8.58 0.59
N LEU A 68 -11.71 -9.83 0.12
CA LEU A 68 -11.72 -10.15 -1.31
C LEU A 68 -12.57 -11.37 -1.61
N SER A 69 -13.19 -11.40 -2.79
CA SER A 69 -13.89 -12.59 -3.27
C SER A 69 -12.98 -13.82 -3.25
N LYS A 70 -13.47 -14.91 -2.66
CA LYS A 70 -12.79 -16.22 -2.67
C LYS A 70 -12.58 -16.72 -4.10
N GLN A 71 -13.56 -16.50 -4.97
CA GLN A 71 -13.56 -17.00 -6.34
C GLN A 71 -12.75 -16.12 -7.29
N TYR A 72 -12.76 -14.80 -7.10
CA TYR A 72 -12.18 -13.84 -8.04
C TYR A 72 -10.88 -13.19 -7.54
N GLY A 73 -10.38 -13.55 -6.35
CA GLY A 73 -9.18 -12.95 -5.78
C GLY A 73 -7.92 -13.09 -6.65
N TRP A 74 -7.85 -14.09 -7.52
CA TRP A 74 -6.75 -14.25 -8.49
C TRP A 74 -6.68 -13.10 -9.51
N LEU A 75 -7.79 -12.39 -9.77
CA LEU A 75 -7.82 -11.23 -10.67
C LEU A 75 -6.99 -10.04 -10.17
N VAL A 76 -6.55 -10.03 -8.90
CA VAL A 76 -5.63 -9.00 -8.38
C VAL A 76 -4.38 -8.88 -9.25
N ASN A 77 -3.82 -9.99 -9.73
CA ASN A 77 -2.64 -9.97 -10.62
C ASN A 77 -2.93 -9.28 -11.96
N VAL A 78 -4.14 -9.46 -12.51
CA VAL A 78 -4.57 -8.78 -13.74
C VAL A 78 -4.78 -7.29 -13.49
N SER A 79 -5.39 -6.92 -12.35
CA SER A 79 -5.57 -5.53 -11.92
C SER A 79 -4.25 -4.79 -11.80
N ILE A 80 -3.21 -5.42 -11.24
CA ILE A 80 -1.86 -4.83 -11.11
C ILE A 80 -1.35 -4.35 -12.47
N LYS A 81 -1.38 -5.21 -13.48
CA LYS A 81 -0.88 -4.87 -14.82
C LYS A 81 -1.76 -3.88 -15.56
N ALA A 82 -3.07 -3.98 -15.39
CA ALA A 82 -4.01 -3.04 -15.95
C ALA A 82 -3.77 -1.63 -15.37
N ILE A 83 -3.68 -1.52 -14.04
CA ILE A 83 -3.45 -0.26 -13.34
C ILE A 83 -2.05 0.29 -13.64
N GLU A 84 -1.00 -0.54 -13.66
CA GLU A 84 0.34 -0.11 -14.06
C GLU A 84 0.32 0.56 -15.45
N LYS A 85 -0.40 -0.02 -16.40
CA LYS A 85 -0.57 0.59 -17.73
C LYS A 85 -1.31 1.92 -17.68
N LEU A 86 -2.35 2.06 -16.84
CA LEU A 86 -3.02 3.35 -16.62
C LEU A 86 -2.05 4.39 -16.03
N ILE A 87 -1.21 3.99 -15.08
CA ILE A 87 -0.23 4.86 -14.42
C ILE A 87 0.84 5.35 -15.40
N ILE A 88 1.41 4.45 -16.21
CA ILE A 88 2.40 4.79 -17.24
C ILE A 88 1.84 5.82 -18.22
N ASN A 89 0.56 5.68 -18.58
CA ASN A 89 -0.12 6.60 -19.50
C ASN A 89 -0.71 7.84 -18.80
N ARG A 90 -0.47 8.03 -17.49
CA ARG A 90 -1.05 9.10 -16.65
C ARG A 90 -2.56 9.24 -16.84
N HIS A 91 -3.23 8.12 -17.04
CA HIS A 91 -4.66 8.08 -17.34
C HIS A 91 -5.49 8.33 -16.07
N PRO A 92 -6.51 9.22 -16.09
CA PRO A 92 -7.31 9.57 -14.91
C PRO A 92 -7.96 8.37 -14.21
N ALA A 93 -8.22 7.28 -14.94
CA ALA A 93 -8.77 6.06 -14.38
C ALA A 93 -7.91 5.45 -13.26
N ALA A 94 -6.60 5.71 -13.23
CA ALA A 94 -5.73 5.28 -12.12
C ALA A 94 -6.11 5.92 -10.78
N LEU A 95 -6.83 7.05 -10.79
CA LEU A 95 -7.31 7.78 -9.59
C LEU A 95 -8.73 7.36 -9.18
N THR A 96 -9.37 6.43 -9.89
CA THR A 96 -10.71 5.94 -9.53
C THR A 96 -10.66 5.12 -8.25
N SER A 97 -11.78 5.03 -7.55
CA SER A 97 -11.89 4.19 -6.34
C SER A 97 -11.50 2.74 -6.60
N ALA A 98 -11.87 2.19 -7.77
CA ALA A 98 -11.53 0.83 -8.19
C ALA A 98 -10.00 0.63 -8.27
N SER A 99 -9.30 1.53 -8.98
CA SER A 99 -7.83 1.45 -9.09
C SER A 99 -7.14 1.63 -7.74
N LEU A 100 -7.57 2.62 -6.95
CA LEU A 100 -6.96 2.90 -5.65
C LEU A 100 -7.20 1.76 -4.66
N PHE A 101 -8.41 1.19 -4.61
CA PHE A 101 -8.73 0.04 -3.78
C PHE A 101 -7.85 -1.17 -4.15
N ALA A 102 -7.81 -1.53 -5.44
CA ALA A 102 -6.94 -2.61 -5.91
C ALA A 102 -5.47 -2.37 -5.52
N LEU A 103 -4.95 -1.14 -5.66
CA LEU A 103 -3.59 -0.80 -5.24
C LEU A 103 -3.34 -0.97 -3.74
N THR A 104 -4.33 -0.70 -2.88
CA THR A 104 -4.20 -0.96 -1.43
C THR A 104 -4.14 -2.44 -1.10
N LEU A 105 -4.77 -3.30 -1.91
CA LEU A 105 -4.83 -4.74 -1.66
C LEU A 105 -3.56 -5.48 -2.05
N ILE A 106 -2.81 -5.03 -3.05
CA ILE A 106 -1.66 -5.76 -3.60
C ILE A 106 -0.66 -6.19 -2.51
N PRO A 107 -0.19 -5.31 -1.62
CA PRO A 107 0.83 -5.71 -0.65
C PRO A 107 0.27 -6.71 0.38
N ILE A 108 -1.01 -6.57 0.74
CA ILE A 108 -1.72 -7.49 1.63
C ILE A 108 -1.91 -8.85 0.96
N TYR A 109 -2.32 -8.87 -0.31
CA TYR A 109 -2.56 -10.07 -1.09
C TYR A 109 -1.29 -10.91 -1.25
N TYR A 110 -0.13 -10.28 -1.50
CA TYR A 110 1.14 -11.01 -1.58
C TYR A 110 1.64 -11.54 -0.24
N ARG A 111 1.32 -10.86 0.87
CA ARG A 111 1.77 -11.28 2.20
C ARG A 111 0.88 -12.33 2.86
N PHE A 112 -0.44 -12.19 2.72
CA PHE A 112 -1.43 -12.97 3.46
C PHE A 112 -2.46 -13.67 2.57
N GLY A 113 -2.49 -13.36 1.28
CA GLY A 113 -3.33 -14.06 0.32
C GLY A 113 -2.82 -15.48 0.07
N ASN A 114 -3.69 -16.32 -0.48
CA ASN A 114 -3.26 -17.49 -1.23
C ASN A 114 -2.65 -17.01 -2.56
N SER A 115 -1.58 -16.22 -2.51
CA SER A 115 -0.90 -15.71 -3.70
C SER A 115 -0.55 -16.92 -4.58
N PRO A 116 -0.80 -16.86 -5.89
CA PRO A 116 -0.28 -17.84 -6.81
C PRO A 116 1.24 -17.93 -6.64
N SER A 117 1.83 -19.05 -7.04
CA SER A 117 3.29 -19.24 -7.06
C SER A 117 4.03 -18.23 -7.94
N TRP A 118 3.29 -17.40 -8.68
CA TRP A 118 3.80 -16.41 -9.59
C TRP A 118 3.06 -15.07 -9.45
N SER A 119 3.83 -13.98 -9.50
CA SER A 119 3.33 -12.61 -9.56
C SER A 119 3.90 -11.89 -10.79
N PRO A 120 3.11 -11.03 -11.47
CA PRO A 120 3.63 -10.25 -12.57
C PRO A 120 4.62 -9.19 -12.06
N ASN A 121 5.83 -9.15 -12.64
CA ASN A 121 6.80 -8.07 -12.37
C ASN A 121 6.16 -6.71 -12.62
N HIS A 122 6.26 -5.76 -11.69
CA HIS A 122 5.73 -4.40 -11.86
C HIS A 122 6.63 -3.36 -11.19
N ASN A 123 6.52 -2.10 -11.62
CA ASN A 123 7.35 -0.99 -11.15
C ASN A 123 6.56 0.03 -10.30
N LEU A 124 5.45 -0.40 -9.70
CA LEU A 124 4.55 0.44 -8.90
C LEU A 124 5.27 1.26 -7.81
N SER A 125 6.27 0.69 -7.15
CA SER A 125 7.08 1.36 -6.10
C SER A 125 7.90 2.55 -6.60
N THR A 126 8.11 2.65 -7.92
CA THR A 126 8.77 3.77 -8.59
C THR A 126 7.74 4.69 -9.23
N LEU A 127 6.79 4.12 -9.97
CA LEU A 127 5.82 4.87 -10.76
C LEU A 127 4.84 5.69 -9.89
N ILE A 128 4.41 5.15 -8.74
CA ILE A 128 3.42 5.82 -7.89
C ILE A 128 4.00 7.08 -7.24
N PRO A 129 5.18 7.06 -6.57
CA PRO A 129 5.76 8.27 -6.01
C PRO A 129 6.07 9.36 -7.04
N GLU A 130 6.40 9.00 -8.29
CA GLU A 130 6.60 9.95 -9.40
C GLU A 130 5.31 10.64 -9.85
N TRP A 131 4.14 10.11 -9.47
CA TRP A 131 2.84 10.73 -9.70
C TRP A 131 2.24 11.24 -8.39
N ARG A 132 2.57 12.48 -8.03
CA ARG A 132 2.21 13.09 -6.75
C ARG A 132 0.72 13.05 -6.42
N GLU A 133 -0.16 13.26 -7.41
CA GLU A 133 -1.60 13.16 -7.23
C GLU A 133 -2.04 11.74 -6.89
N LEU A 134 -1.52 10.74 -7.61
CA LEU A 134 -1.82 9.33 -7.36
C LEU A 134 -1.24 8.86 -6.03
N ASN A 135 0.01 9.21 -5.73
CA ASN A 135 0.67 8.91 -4.47
C ASN A 135 -0.16 9.36 -3.26
N HIS A 136 -0.59 10.63 -3.32
CA HIS A 136 -1.43 11.22 -2.28
C HIS A 136 -2.81 10.58 -2.20
N ALA A 137 -3.46 10.34 -3.34
CA ALA A 137 -4.76 9.68 -3.38
C ALA A 137 -4.69 8.24 -2.82
N LEU A 138 -3.65 7.49 -3.16
CA LEU A 138 -3.44 6.13 -2.68
C LEU A 138 -3.18 6.09 -1.17
N PHE A 139 -2.38 7.01 -0.64
CA PHE A 139 -2.17 7.12 0.81
C PHE A 139 -3.50 7.27 1.55
N TRP A 140 -4.34 8.22 1.11
CA TRP A 140 -5.63 8.44 1.75
C TRP A 140 -6.63 7.30 1.55
N LYS A 141 -6.57 6.61 0.40
CA LYS A 141 -7.35 5.38 0.20
C LYS A 141 -6.91 4.30 1.19
N HIS A 142 -5.62 4.14 1.43
CA HIS A 142 -5.11 3.17 2.41
C HIS A 142 -5.62 3.51 3.82
N ILE A 143 -5.57 4.79 4.23
CA ILE A 143 -6.17 5.25 5.50
C ILE A 143 -7.67 4.90 5.59
N GLU A 144 -8.43 5.14 4.52
CA GLU A 144 -9.86 4.82 4.47
C GLU A 144 -10.12 3.31 4.67
N GLU A 145 -9.40 2.45 3.93
CA GLU A 145 -9.59 1.00 4.01
C GLU A 145 -9.12 0.43 5.35
N THR A 146 -8.00 0.90 5.91
CA THR A 146 -7.58 0.50 7.25
C THR A 146 -8.57 0.92 8.32
N ARG A 147 -9.16 2.12 8.21
CA ARG A 147 -10.21 2.56 9.13
C ARG A 147 -11.42 1.64 9.09
N LYS A 148 -11.91 1.30 7.90
CA LYS A 148 -13.02 0.36 7.73
C LYS A 148 -12.73 -1.00 8.36
N SER A 149 -11.51 -1.51 8.19
CA SER A 149 -11.09 -2.76 8.84
C SER A 149 -11.06 -2.62 10.37
N ASN A 150 -10.47 -1.54 10.90
CA ASN A 150 -10.40 -1.30 12.34
C ASN A 150 -11.78 -1.20 12.99
N GLU A 151 -12.73 -0.50 12.37
CA GLU A 151 -14.11 -0.37 12.88
C GLU A 151 -14.81 -1.73 13.04
N ARG A 152 -14.50 -2.69 12.15
CA ARG A 152 -15.06 -4.05 12.18
C ARG A 152 -14.36 -4.95 13.21
N HIS A 153 -13.02 -4.87 13.31
CA HIS A 153 -12.23 -5.87 14.04
C HIS A 153 -11.69 -5.41 15.40
N GLU A 154 -11.18 -4.17 15.51
CA GLU A 154 -10.40 -3.73 16.68
C GLU A 154 -11.00 -2.52 17.43
N ARG A 155 -11.87 -1.75 16.76
CA ARG A 155 -12.45 -0.48 17.21
C ARG A 155 -11.42 0.53 17.72
N LYS A 156 -10.21 0.51 17.16
CA LYS A 156 -9.14 1.48 17.49
C LYS A 156 -9.17 2.67 16.53
N PRO A 157 -9.01 3.90 17.04
CA PRO A 157 -8.94 5.08 16.20
C PRO A 157 -7.63 5.09 15.38
N LEU A 158 -7.74 5.52 14.13
CA LEU A 158 -6.62 5.64 13.20
C LEU A 158 -6.17 7.10 13.16
N THR A 159 -5.17 7.44 13.97
CA THR A 159 -4.74 8.82 14.23
C THR A 159 -3.30 9.09 13.84
N ASN A 160 -2.56 8.07 13.38
CA ASN A 160 -1.17 8.20 12.98
C ASN A 160 -0.93 7.51 11.64
N PHE A 161 -0.10 8.12 10.79
CA PHE A 161 0.19 7.58 9.46
C PHE A 161 0.94 6.24 9.53
N TRP A 162 1.78 6.00 10.55
CA TRP A 162 2.52 4.75 10.68
C TRP A 162 1.63 3.54 11.02
N GLN A 163 0.39 3.77 11.44
CA GLN A 163 -0.58 2.67 11.64
C GLN A 163 -0.98 2.00 10.32
N VAL A 164 -0.68 2.61 9.16
CA VAL A 164 -0.84 2.02 7.83
C VAL A 164 0.50 1.71 7.14
N THR A 165 1.61 1.76 7.89
CA THR A 165 2.94 1.40 7.39
C THR A 165 3.36 0.00 7.87
N GLY A 166 4.07 -0.76 7.05
CA GLY A 166 4.65 -2.06 7.42
C GLY A 166 4.32 -3.23 6.48
N LEU A 167 3.60 -2.98 5.38
CA LEU A 167 3.20 -3.98 4.39
C LEU A 167 3.85 -3.79 3.02
N ASN A 168 4.95 -3.03 2.89
CA ASN A 168 5.55 -2.63 1.60
C ASN A 168 4.62 -1.72 0.77
N GLU A 169 4.30 -0.55 1.31
CA GLU A 169 3.46 0.43 0.64
C GLU A 169 4.14 1.00 -0.60
N TYR A 170 3.35 1.27 -1.65
CA TYR A 170 3.88 1.91 -2.86
C TYR A 170 3.96 3.43 -2.75
N TRP A 171 3.18 4.04 -1.86
CA TRP A 171 3.22 5.48 -1.67
C TRP A 171 4.47 5.87 -0.87
N LYS A 172 5.08 7.00 -1.25
CA LYS A 172 6.23 7.59 -0.56
C LYS A 172 6.08 9.10 -0.53
N PHE A 173 6.41 9.71 0.60
CA PHE A 173 6.38 11.15 0.77
C PHE A 173 7.80 11.69 0.91
N THR A 174 8.03 12.84 0.29
CA THR A 174 9.32 13.56 0.33
C THR A 174 9.12 14.97 0.86
N GLU A 175 10.20 15.72 1.03
CA GLU A 175 10.15 17.14 1.39
C GLU A 175 9.20 17.97 0.52
N LYS A 176 9.08 17.61 -0.76
CA LYS A 176 8.25 18.33 -1.73
C LYS A 176 6.78 18.28 -1.34
N ASP A 177 6.35 17.22 -0.65
CA ASP A 177 4.96 16.95 -0.31
C ASP A 177 4.51 17.61 0.99
N PHE A 178 5.43 18.21 1.75
CA PHE A 178 5.17 18.80 3.05
C PHE A 178 3.95 19.74 3.04
N HIS A 179 3.93 20.74 2.16
CA HIS A 179 2.83 21.71 2.11
C HIS A 179 1.49 21.08 1.69
N ARG A 180 1.51 20.02 0.88
CA ARG A 180 0.28 19.31 0.50
C ARG A 180 -0.29 18.55 1.70
N VAL A 181 0.57 17.86 2.46
CA VAL A 181 0.16 17.18 3.69
C VAL A 181 -0.27 18.19 4.77
N LEU A 182 0.40 19.33 4.87
CA LEU A 182 0.01 20.42 5.75
C LEU A 182 -1.42 20.91 5.46
N ASN A 183 -1.77 21.06 4.18
CA ASN A 183 -3.12 21.42 3.77
C ASN A 183 -4.17 20.35 4.16
N ASP A 184 -3.82 19.06 4.13
CA ASP A 184 -4.73 18.01 4.57
C ASP A 184 -5.15 18.18 6.04
N ILE A 185 -4.27 18.70 6.91
CA ILE A 185 -4.59 18.94 8.33
C ILE A 185 -5.83 19.85 8.47
N SER A 186 -5.99 20.83 7.58
CA SER A 186 -7.12 21.76 7.64
C SER A 186 -8.30 21.34 6.76
N LEU A 187 -8.05 20.63 5.66
CA LEU A 187 -9.07 20.29 4.66
C LEU A 187 -9.81 19.00 4.95
N ARG A 188 -9.24 18.09 5.75
CA ARG A 188 -9.88 16.81 6.09
C ARG A 188 -11.05 17.05 7.04
N LEU A 189 -12.15 16.34 6.81
CA LEU A 189 -13.39 16.49 7.59
C LEU A 189 -13.32 15.79 8.95
N LEU A 190 -12.63 14.65 9.02
CA LEU A 190 -12.54 13.84 10.24
C LEU A 190 -11.31 14.27 11.06
N LEU A 191 -11.49 14.45 12.37
CA LEU A 191 -10.38 14.77 13.28
C LEU A 191 -9.27 13.70 13.22
N ASP A 192 -9.65 12.43 13.10
CA ASP A 192 -8.71 11.31 12.94
C ASP A 192 -7.83 11.47 11.68
N ASP A 193 -8.41 11.88 10.55
CA ASP A 193 -7.65 12.17 9.34
C ASP A 193 -6.73 13.39 9.52
N GLN A 194 -7.20 14.43 10.21
CA GLN A 194 -6.35 15.60 10.52
C GLN A 194 -5.16 15.21 11.42
N LEU A 195 -5.37 14.32 12.39
CA LEU A 195 -4.31 13.76 13.23
C LEU A 195 -3.33 12.91 12.43
N VAL A 196 -3.83 12.08 11.49
CA VAL A 196 -2.99 11.34 10.54
C VAL A 196 -2.13 12.29 9.71
N ALA A 197 -2.73 13.32 9.11
CA ALA A 197 -2.01 14.32 8.32
C ALA A 197 -0.95 15.04 9.16
N LEU A 198 -1.29 15.44 10.39
CA LEU A 198 -0.35 16.06 11.34
C LEU A 198 0.83 15.14 11.64
N SER A 199 0.57 13.85 11.90
CA SER A 199 1.62 12.88 12.18
C SER A 199 2.55 12.68 10.98
N LEU A 200 2.03 12.67 9.75
CA LEU A 200 2.82 12.56 8.53
C LEU A 200 3.64 13.84 8.27
N ALA A 201 3.05 15.02 8.45
CA ALA A 201 3.74 16.29 8.28
C ALA A 201 4.87 16.44 9.32
N PHE A 202 4.64 16.01 10.56
CA PHE A 202 5.67 15.97 11.59
C PHE A 202 6.80 14.98 11.26
N TYR A 203 6.45 13.81 10.71
CA TYR A 203 7.46 12.87 10.20
C TYR A 203 8.32 13.50 9.11
N LEU A 204 7.72 14.15 8.11
CA LEU A 204 8.48 14.87 7.08
C LEU A 204 9.38 15.96 7.69
N TYR A 205 8.88 16.72 8.66
CA TYR A 205 9.68 17.69 9.40
C TYR A 205 10.90 17.06 10.09
N THR A 206 10.74 15.90 10.73
CA THR A 206 11.86 15.23 11.41
C THR A 206 12.85 14.60 10.44
N GLN A 207 12.40 14.08 9.29
CA GLN A 207 13.26 13.49 8.27
C GLN A 207 14.09 14.52 7.48
N ASN A 208 13.68 15.79 7.46
CA ASN A 208 14.36 16.86 6.69
C ASN A 208 15.08 17.86 7.59
N ASP A 209 15.75 17.38 8.65
CA ASP A 209 16.56 18.18 9.58
C ASP A 209 15.83 19.28 10.35
N ARG A 210 14.52 19.08 10.60
CA ARG A 210 13.72 19.91 11.52
C ARG A 210 13.75 21.41 11.20
N PRO A 211 13.38 21.82 9.96
CA PRO A 211 13.53 23.20 9.53
C PRO A 211 12.50 24.10 10.26
N SER A 212 12.97 25.20 10.85
CA SER A 212 12.15 26.01 11.78
C SER A 212 10.92 26.64 11.12
N ASN A 213 10.97 26.93 9.82
CA ASN A 213 9.82 27.41 9.05
C ASN A 213 8.68 26.37 9.02
N TRP A 214 8.97 25.09 8.84
CA TRP A 214 7.96 24.03 8.84
C TRP A 214 7.31 23.84 10.20
N LEU A 215 8.07 23.94 11.29
CA LEU A 215 7.51 23.90 12.63
C LEU A 215 6.54 25.06 12.87
N ASN A 216 6.90 26.27 12.41
CA ASN A 216 6.03 27.43 12.50
C ASN A 216 4.75 27.25 11.66
N GLU A 217 4.85 26.66 10.48
CA GLU A 217 3.70 26.33 9.63
C GLU A 217 2.78 25.28 10.28
N LEU A 218 3.34 24.22 10.88
CA LEU A 218 2.58 23.23 11.65
C LEU A 218 1.81 23.88 12.79
N LYS A 219 2.47 24.72 13.59
CA LYS A 219 1.83 25.45 14.69
C LYS A 219 0.70 26.36 14.21
N LYS A 220 0.89 27.05 13.08
CA LYS A 220 -0.14 27.89 12.48
C LYS A 220 -1.34 27.08 12.00
N ALA A 221 -1.12 25.92 11.40
CA ALA A 221 -2.19 25.07 10.86
C ALA A 221 -3.12 24.52 11.96
N ILE A 222 -2.63 24.38 13.19
CA ILE A 222 -3.37 23.74 14.30
C ILE A 222 -3.83 24.68 15.41
N VAL A 223 -3.51 25.99 15.31
CA VAL A 223 -3.64 26.96 16.42
C VAL A 223 -5.05 27.06 17.03
N HIS A 224 -6.09 26.73 16.27
CA HIS A 224 -7.48 26.78 16.72
C HIS A 224 -8.07 25.40 17.04
N GLN A 225 -7.22 24.37 17.12
CA GLN A 225 -7.63 22.98 17.32
C GLN A 225 -6.89 22.37 18.53
N PRO A 226 -7.54 22.31 19.71
CA PRO A 226 -6.90 21.82 20.93
C PRO A 226 -6.38 20.38 20.82
N ALA A 227 -7.13 19.48 20.16
CA ALA A 227 -6.72 18.09 19.97
C ALA A 227 -5.45 17.96 19.11
N LEU A 228 -5.35 18.72 18.01
CA LEU A 228 -4.16 18.75 17.16
C LEU A 228 -2.98 19.39 17.88
N THR A 229 -3.22 20.45 18.66
CA THR A 229 -2.19 21.10 19.48
C THR A 229 -1.60 20.12 20.49
N ALA A 230 -2.44 19.44 21.26
CA ALA A 230 -2.01 18.42 22.21
C ALA A 230 -1.22 17.28 21.53
N LYS A 231 -1.64 16.87 20.32
CA LYS A 231 -0.92 15.87 19.53
C LYS A 231 0.47 16.34 19.12
N LEU A 232 0.60 17.57 18.60
CA LEU A 232 1.90 18.12 18.22
C LEU A 232 2.81 18.28 19.45
N ASP A 233 2.28 18.75 20.57
CA ASP A 233 3.05 18.91 21.81
C ASP A 233 3.60 17.56 22.31
N GLY A 234 2.80 16.49 22.23
CA GLY A 234 3.25 15.14 22.57
C GLY A 234 4.27 14.56 21.59
N LEU A 235 4.24 14.98 20.31
CA LEU A 235 5.26 14.59 19.32
C LEU A 235 6.58 15.35 19.51
N LEU A 236 6.51 16.63 19.91
CA LEU A 236 7.68 17.46 20.20
C LEU A 236 8.36 17.07 21.53
N ASN A 237 7.57 16.65 22.51
CA ASN A 237 8.02 16.28 23.84
C ASN A 237 7.60 14.82 24.13
N PRO A 238 8.21 13.83 23.45
CA PRO A 238 7.88 12.44 23.70
C PRO A 238 8.18 12.11 25.17
N PRO A 239 7.33 11.32 25.84
CA PRO A 239 7.64 10.84 27.17
C PRO A 239 8.95 10.02 27.13
N PRO A 240 9.74 10.01 28.22
CA PRO A 240 10.91 9.15 28.29
C PRO A 240 10.49 7.69 28.01
N PRO A 241 11.27 6.94 27.22
CA PRO A 241 10.96 5.55 26.91
C PRO A 241 10.86 4.75 28.22
N SER A 242 9.85 3.87 28.31
CA SER A 242 9.70 3.02 29.49
C SER A 242 10.90 2.06 29.61
N GLU A 243 11.20 1.62 30.83
CA GLU A 243 12.29 0.64 31.05
C GLU A 243 12.10 -0.65 30.24
N GLU A 244 10.86 -1.05 30.01
CA GLU A 244 10.52 -2.20 29.15
C GLU A 244 10.87 -1.95 27.67
N TRP A 245 10.62 -0.73 27.18
CA TRP A 245 10.98 -0.33 25.81
C TRP A 245 12.50 -0.26 25.62
N ILE A 246 13.22 0.24 26.62
CA ILE A 246 14.69 0.29 26.60
C ILE A 246 15.26 -1.14 26.51
N LYS A 247 14.77 -2.06 27.34
CA LYS A 247 15.18 -3.48 27.29
C LYS A 247 14.86 -4.13 25.95
N LEU A 248 13.71 -3.81 25.35
CA LEU A 248 13.34 -4.33 24.03
C LEU A 248 14.31 -3.86 22.94
N ILE A 249 14.65 -2.57 22.91
CA ILE A 249 15.63 -2.01 21.96
C ILE A 249 17.00 -2.67 22.15
N GLU A 250 17.47 -2.82 23.38
CA GLU A 250 18.73 -3.50 23.68
C GLU A 250 18.74 -4.95 23.18
N SER A 251 17.63 -5.67 23.36
CA SER A 251 17.48 -7.04 22.85
C SER A 251 17.39 -7.13 21.33
N GLU A 252 16.73 -6.18 20.66
CA GLU A 252 16.70 -6.13 19.19
C GLU A 252 18.08 -5.80 18.59
N GLU A 253 18.85 -4.92 19.22
CA GLU A 253 20.23 -4.64 18.82
C GLU A 253 21.16 -5.83 19.06
N GLN A 254 20.90 -6.64 20.09
CA GLN A 254 21.61 -7.90 20.30
C GLN A 254 21.25 -8.91 19.21
N TRP A 255 19.96 -9.12 18.91
CA TRP A 255 19.52 -10.04 17.85
C TRP A 255 20.03 -9.63 16.47
N LYS A 256 20.10 -8.34 16.16
CA LYS A 256 20.69 -7.87 14.90
C LYS A 256 22.17 -8.21 14.80
N ARG A 257 22.92 -7.99 15.88
CA ARG A 257 24.35 -8.36 15.94
C ARG A 257 24.56 -9.85 15.80
N GLU A 258 23.76 -10.65 16.50
CA GLU A 258 23.81 -12.12 16.41
C GLU A 258 23.46 -12.61 14.99
N ALA A 259 22.44 -12.03 14.36
CA ALA A 259 22.05 -12.36 12.99
C ALA A 259 23.14 -11.99 11.97
N GLU A 260 23.80 -10.84 12.13
CA GLU A 260 24.94 -10.44 11.30
C GLU A 260 26.16 -11.36 11.51
N GLU A 261 26.44 -11.78 12.74
CA GLU A 261 27.52 -12.73 13.05
C GLU A 261 27.24 -14.11 12.46
N GLU A 262 26.01 -14.61 12.55
CA GLU A 262 25.60 -15.86 11.93
C GLU A 262 25.66 -15.80 10.41
N GLU A 263 25.24 -14.69 9.81
CA GLU A 263 25.32 -14.51 8.36
C GLU A 263 26.76 -14.46 7.87
N ASN A 264 27.64 -13.76 8.58
CA ASN A 264 29.08 -13.74 8.29
C ASN A 264 29.69 -15.14 8.43
N LYS A 265 29.32 -15.92 9.45
CA LYS A 265 29.77 -17.32 9.60
C LYS A 265 29.29 -18.19 8.44
N ARG A 266 28.01 -18.11 8.07
CA ARG A 266 27.45 -18.84 6.93
C ARG A 266 28.17 -18.49 5.62
N GLN A 267 28.49 -17.22 5.40
CA GLN A 267 29.24 -16.79 4.23
C GLN A 267 30.68 -17.31 4.24
N GLN A 268 31.30 -17.39 5.41
CA GLN A 268 32.66 -17.91 5.57
C GLN A 268 32.71 -19.43 5.37
N GLU A 269 31.77 -20.18 5.96
CA GLU A 269 31.61 -21.62 5.74
C GLU A 269 31.32 -21.92 4.26
N HIS A 270 30.44 -21.14 3.62
CA HIS A 270 30.16 -21.27 2.20
C HIS A 270 31.40 -21.00 1.32
N ALA A 271 32.22 -20.02 1.69
CA ALA A 271 33.48 -19.73 0.99
C ALA A 271 34.52 -20.84 1.17
N ASP A 272 34.62 -21.42 2.37
CA ASP A 272 35.52 -22.54 2.68
C ASP A 272 35.09 -23.82 1.95
N ASP A 273 33.79 -24.10 1.88
CA ASP A 273 33.21 -25.23 1.13
C ASP A 273 33.47 -25.10 -0.38
N ILE A 274 33.34 -23.88 -0.94
CA ILE A 274 33.69 -23.61 -2.35
C ILE A 274 35.21 -23.74 -2.58
N GLY A 275 36.03 -23.38 -1.60
CA GLY A 275 37.49 -23.53 -1.64
C GLY A 275 37.93 -24.99 -1.72
N TRP A 276 37.23 -25.90 -1.03
CA TRP A 276 37.51 -27.35 -1.04
C TRP A 276 37.15 -28.07 -2.36
N LEU A 277 36.37 -27.42 -3.22
CA LEU A 277 35.95 -27.96 -4.53
C LEU A 277 36.91 -27.59 -5.68
N LYS A 278 37.99 -26.83 -5.41
CA LYS A 278 39.06 -26.51 -6.37
C LYS A 278 40.32 -27.33 -6.10
#